data_AF-M7MTS7-F1
#
_entry.id   AF-M7MTS7-F1
#
_cell.length_a   1.000
_cell.length_b   1.000
_cell.length_c   1.000
_cell.angle_alpha   90.00
_cell.angle_beta   90.00
_cell.angle_gamma   90.00
#
_symmetry.space_group_name_H-M   'P 1'
#
loop_
_entity.id
_entity.type
_entity.pdbx_description
1 polymer ?
#
loop_
_entity_poly.entity_id
_entity_poly.type
_entity_poly.pdbx_seq_one_letter_code
_entity_poly.pdbx_strand_id
1 'polypeptide(L)' 'MTISIRLTPDEENRLDALASRTGRSRSFYVRQALREHLDDLEDAYAADTAIDTLEASGSKSRPLSAVKAELGL' A
#
# COMPACT_ATOMS: atom_id res chain seq x y z
N MET A 1 3.42 -14.31 -14.67
CA MET A 1 1.97 -14.44 -14.38
C MET A 1 1.26 -13.24 -15.01
N THR A 2 0.07 -13.42 -15.57
CA THR A 2 -0.71 -12.33 -16.20
C THR A 2 -2.00 -12.12 -15.43
N ILE A 3 -2.31 -10.86 -15.11
CA ILE A 3 -3.55 -10.45 -14.46
C ILE A 3 -4.33 -9.60 -15.48
N SER A 4 -5.60 -9.94 -15.69
CA SER A 4 -6.51 -9.14 -16.51
C SER A 4 -7.38 -8.27 -15.60
N ILE A 5 -7.35 -6.96 -15.81
CA ILE A 5 -8.16 -5.98 -15.08
C ILE A 5 -9.10 -5.27 -16.05
N ARG A 6 -10.31 -4.96 -15.59
CA ARG A 6 -11.26 -4.14 -16.36
C ARG A 6 -11.07 -2.68 -15.95
N LEU A 7 -10.75 -1.85 -16.93
CA LEU A 7 -10.63 -0.41 -16.74
C LEU A 7 -11.92 0.29 -17.21
N THR A 8 -12.19 1.43 -16.61
CA THR A 8 -13.19 2.37 -17.11
C THR A 8 -12.64 3.09 -18.36
N PRO A 9 -13.52 3.63 -19.23
CA PRO A 9 -13.08 4.38 -20.42
C PRO A 9 -12.14 5.54 -20.08
N ASP A 10 -12.37 6.23 -18.96
CA ASP A 10 -11.54 7.36 -18.53
C ASP A 10 -10.14 6.92 -18.10
N GLU A 11 -10.01 5.79 -17.41
CA GLU A 11 -8.71 5.24 -17.02
C GLU A 11 -7.89 4.82 -18.24
N GLU A 12 -8.53 4.17 -19.23
CA GLU A 12 -7.89 3.82 -20.50
C GLU A 12 -7.39 5.07 -21.22
N ASN A 13 -8.24 6.09 -21.36
CA ASN A 13 -7.88 7.36 -22.00
C ASN A 13 -6.69 8.05 -21.30
N ARG A 14 -6.66 8.03 -19.96
CA ARG A 14 -5.56 8.60 -19.17
C ARG A 14 -4.26 7.82 -19.37
N LEU A 15 -4.32 6.49 -19.37
CA LEU A 15 -3.15 5.64 -19.64
C LEU A 15 -2.62 5.83 -21.06
N ASP A 16 -3.51 5.98 -22.04
CA ASP A 16 -3.17 6.22 -23.45
C ASP A 16 -2.45 7.54 -23.65
N ALA A 17 -3.01 8.61 -23.08
CA ALA A 17 -2.40 9.93 -23.13
C ALA A 17 -1.02 9.93 -22.44
N LEU A 18 -0.90 9.26 -21.29
CA LEU A 18 0.36 9.18 -20.56
C LEU A 18 1.41 8.37 -21.33
N ALA A 19 1.05 7.20 -21.85
CA ALA A 19 1.90 6.36 -22.68
C ALA A 19 2.40 7.10 -23.93
N SER A 20 1.50 7.80 -24.62
CA SER A 20 1.83 8.55 -25.83
C SER A 20 2.80 9.71 -25.55
N ARG A 21 2.65 10.38 -24.40
CA ARG A 21 3.50 11.52 -24.02
C ARG A 21 4.91 11.12 -23.61
N THR A 22 5.10 9.91 -23.09
CA THR A 22 6.38 9.47 -22.50
C THR A 22 7.09 8.39 -23.31
N GLY A 23 6.42 7.82 -24.32
CA GLY A 23 6.95 6.72 -25.11
C GLY A 23 7.03 5.39 -24.35
N ARG A 24 6.32 5.25 -23.22
CA ARG A 24 6.26 4.01 -22.43
C ARG A 24 4.94 3.28 -22.66
N SER A 25 4.90 1.97 -22.42
CA SER A 25 3.67 1.19 -22.56
C SER A 25 2.68 1.46 -21.42
N ARG A 26 1.38 1.27 -21.66
CA ARG A 26 0.34 1.31 -20.61
C ARG A 26 0.67 0.37 -19.45
N SER A 27 1.15 -0.84 -19.79
CA SER A 27 1.54 -1.87 -18.83
C SER A 27 2.74 -1.48 -17.95
N PHE A 28 3.57 -0.52 -18.36
CA PHE A 28 4.57 0.07 -17.48
C PHE A 28 3.89 0.87 -16.36
N TYR A 29 2.94 1.74 -16.71
CA TYR A 29 2.22 2.59 -15.76
C TYR A 29 1.30 1.82 -14.83
N VAL A 30 0.60 0.80 -15.33
CA VAL A 30 -0.21 -0.08 -14.47
C VAL A 30 0.65 -0.77 -13.42
N ARG A 31 1.84 -1.27 -13.81
CA ARG A 31 2.77 -1.90 -12.85
C ARG A 31 3.36 -0.89 -11.87
N GLN A 32 3.64 0.32 -12.32
CA GLN A 32 4.14 1.39 -11.45
C GLN A 32 3.09 1.76 -10.40
N ALA A 33 1.85 2.04 -10.82
CA ALA A 33 0.75 2.35 -9.93
C ALA A 33 0.47 1.21 -8.94
N LEU A 34 0.52 -0.04 -9.41
CA LEU A 34 0.39 -1.21 -8.54
C LEU A 34 1.48 -1.24 -7.47
N ARG A 35 2.75 -1.01 -7.84
CA ARG A 35 3.86 -1.02 -6.89
C ARG A 35 3.72 0.08 -5.85
N GLU A 36 3.47 1.31 -6.30
CA GLU A 36 3.34 2.47 -5.41
C GLU A 36 2.21 2.27 -4.40
N HIS A 37 1.14 1.55 -4.76
CA HIS A 37 0.03 1.28 -3.86
C HIS A 37 0.16 0.01 -3.03
N LEU A 38 1.01 -0.93 -3.45
CA LEU A 38 1.22 -2.17 -2.71
C LEU A 38 1.88 -1.89 -1.36
N ASP A 39 2.87 -1.00 -1.33
CA ASP A 39 3.59 -0.63 -0.11
C ASP A 39 2.61 -0.07 0.96
N ASP A 40 1.71 0.85 0.56
CA ASP A 40 0.68 1.40 1.45
C ASP A 40 -0.28 0.32 1.99
N LEU A 41 -0.66 -0.64 1.14
CA LEU A 41 -1.55 -1.73 1.54
C LEU A 41 -0.86 -2.68 2.51
N GLU A 42 0.39 -3.07 2.23
CA GLU A 42 1.18 -3.94 3.09
C GLU A 42 1.35 -3.33 4.49
N ASP A 43 1.65 -2.04 4.58
CA ASP A 43 1.75 -1.31 5.85
C ASP A 43 0.42 -1.30 6.62
N ALA A 44 -0.70 -1.04 5.93
CA ALA A 44 -2.02 -1.04 6.55
C ALA A 44 -2.38 -2.44 7.10
N TYR A 45 -2.19 -3.49 6.30
CA TYR A 45 -2.45 -4.86 6.74
C TYR A 45 -1.52 -5.31 7.88
N ALA A 46 -0.27 -4.87 7.88
CA ALA A 46 0.66 -5.16 8.96
C ALA A 46 0.22 -4.52 10.28
N ALA A 47 -0.27 -3.28 10.25
CA ALA A 47 -0.81 -2.59 11.42
C ALA A 47 -2.05 -3.29 11.99
N ASP A 48 -3.00 -3.65 11.13
CA ASP A 48 -4.21 -4.39 11.53
C ASP A 48 -3.85 -5.75 12.14
N THR A 49 -2.97 -6.50 11.47
CA THR A 49 -2.50 -7.81 11.97
C THR A 49 -1.80 -7.69 13.32
N ALA A 50 -1.03 -6.62 13.55
CA ALA A 50 -0.36 -6.39 14.82
C ALA A 50 -1.36 -6.14 15.97
N ILE A 51 -2.44 -5.41 15.69
CA ILE A 51 -3.53 -5.17 16.65
C ILE A 51 -4.25 -6.49 16.97
N ASP A 52 -4.66 -7.23 15.94
CA ASP A 52 -5.34 -8.52 16.12
C ASP A 52 -4.49 -9.50 16.95
N THR A 53 -3.18 -9.53 16.69
CA THR A 53 -2.24 -10.38 17.44
C THR A 53 -2.11 -9.93 18.90
N LEU A 54 -2.06 -8.61 19.16
CA LEU A 54 -2.01 -8.06 20.51
C LEU A 54 -3.27 -8.46 21.29
N GLU A 55 -4.45 -8.27 20.71
CA GLU A 55 -5.73 -8.61 21.32
C GLU A 55 -5.85 -10.11 21.59
N ALA A 56 -5.48 -10.94 20.61
CA ALA A 56 -5.50 -12.41 20.74
C ALA A 56 -4.52 -12.91 21.82
N SER A 57 -3.39 -12.22 22.04
CA SER A 57 -2.43 -12.58 23.08
C SER A 57 -2.91 -12.27 24.51
N GLY A 58 -3.98 -11.48 24.67
CA GLY A 58 -4.46 -10.99 25.97
C GLY A 58 -3.54 -9.94 26.63
N SER A 59 -2.50 -9.49 25.92
CA SER A 59 -1.57 -8.46 26.41
C SER A 59 -2.21 -7.07 26.34
N LYS A 60 -1.92 -6.22 27.34
CA LYS A 60 -2.39 -4.83 27.33
C LYS A 60 -1.39 -3.94 26.61
N SER A 61 -1.89 -2.97 25.85
CA SER A 61 -1.06 -1.90 25.32
C SER A 61 -0.43 -1.09 26.46
N ARG A 62 0.74 -0.49 26.20
CA ARG A 62 1.44 0.39 27.14
C ARG A 62 1.39 1.83 26.64
N PRO A 63 1.29 2.82 27.53
CA PRO A 63 1.26 4.22 27.11
C PRO A 63 2.59 4.64 26.46
N LEU A 64 2.49 5.42 25.38
CA LEU A 64 3.66 5.88 24.61
C LEU A 64 4.69 6.62 25.49
N SER A 65 4.24 7.36 26.51
CA SER A 65 5.12 8.07 27.45
C SER A 65 6.03 7.12 28.24
N ALA A 66 5.53 5.96 28.65
CA ALA A 66 6.32 4.96 29.37
C ALA A 66 7.38 4.34 28.44
N VAL A 67 7.02 4.07 27.18
CA VAL A 67 7.96 3.52 26.18
C VAL A 67 9.05 4.54 25.84
N LYS A 68 8.70 5.82 25.66
CA LYS A 68 9.67 6.89 25.41
C LYS A 68 10.68 7.05 26.55
N ALA A 69 10.18 7.06 27.79
CA ALA A 69 11.04 7.13 28.96
C ALA A 69 12.02 5.94 29.06
N GLU A 70 11.56 4.72 28.71
CA GLU A 70 12.38 3.50 28.69
C GLU A 70 13.48 3.56 27.61
N LEU A 71 13.19 4.17 26.46
CA LEU A 71 14.12 4.30 25.33
C LEU A 71 15.00 5.56 25.38
N GLY A 72 14.78 6.45 26.36
CA GLY A 72 15.51 7.72 26.46
C GLY A 72 15.18 8.72 25.34
N LEU A 73 13.96 8.65 24.79
CA LEU A 73 13.44 9.53 23.74
C LEU A 73 12.51 10.64 24.27
#